data_AF-A0A2P6PJ79-F1
#
_entry.id   AF-A0A2P6PJ79-F1
#
_cell.length_a   1.000
_cell.length_b   1.000
_cell.length_c   1.000
_cell.angle_alpha   90.00
_cell.angle_beta   90.00
_cell.angle_gamma   90.00
#
_symmetry.space_group_name_H-M   'P 1'
#
loop_
_entity.id
_entity.type
_entity.pdbx_description
1 polymer ?
#
loop_
_entity_poly.entity_id
_entity_poly.type
_entity_poly.pdbx_seq_one_letter_code
_entity_poly.pdbx_strand_id
1 'polypeptide(L)'
;MLKGDFPNAAFLLRQLLIASSAILRLNLHIKSAPMLSSLVHKFAGIMQVLLLESADAGQVPHFYYFVCLDGVLKYLEELGNHFPLTNPTLSRDLFDKMVQLQLRALGKCITLQGKRATLASHETSTNTPLGERRFSEASSFSRWEYLLDEFKARLRSSFAVFIKKSTELHLQSAVQAIERALVGVREGCTVRYDICVGSEVGGKVSSIVASGIDCLDLVLEFVSGRNLIVVKKYIQRLIACMFNVILHLQSPLIFYERLTLSKDDTDPDPGTVILMCVDVLARISGKHAIYKMDLWHVAHSLRIPSALFEDFHLLKHSKCPVPNDSSTSPNNQPSDPVASVHVSGIDRQYSIGLYSACCRLLHNVVKHHKSECEGYVALLQASVRVLLYCLETLDAVVVAREGFFSWEVEEGVKCACFLRRIYEELRHQKEVFGPHCYHFLAYYIRVYSGYGPRKTGIKREIDEALRPGVYALIDVCSPDDLQRLHTSFGEGPCRNTLATLKHDYELNFQYQGKV
;
A
#
# COMPACT_ATOMS: atom_id res chain seq x y z
N MET A 1 -31.96 -13.53 4.28
CA MET A 1 -31.74 -12.97 2.92
C MET A 1 -30.26 -12.97 2.54
N LEU A 2 -29.38 -12.34 3.32
CA LEU A 2 -27.94 -12.29 3.04
C LEU A 2 -27.20 -13.64 3.17
N LYS A 3 -27.78 -14.59 3.92
CA LYS A 3 -27.30 -15.99 4.03
C LYS A 3 -27.64 -16.89 2.83
N GLY A 4 -28.32 -16.36 1.81
CA GLY A 4 -28.67 -17.12 0.60
C GLY A 4 -29.98 -17.93 0.69
N ASP A 5 -30.59 -18.06 1.86
CA ASP A 5 -31.80 -18.87 2.08
C ASP A 5 -33.04 -18.42 1.28
N PHE A 6 -33.06 -17.16 0.79
CA PHE A 6 -34.22 -16.56 0.13
C PHE A 6 -33.82 -15.73 -1.11
N PRO A 7 -33.43 -16.37 -2.24
CA PRO A 7 -32.93 -15.68 -3.42
C PRO A 7 -33.98 -14.77 -4.08
N ASN A 8 -35.25 -15.18 -4.11
CA ASN A 8 -36.34 -14.37 -4.68
C ASN A 8 -36.55 -13.06 -3.90
N ALA A 9 -36.46 -13.11 -2.56
CA ALA A 9 -36.55 -11.92 -1.73
C ALA A 9 -35.36 -10.98 -2.00
N ALA A 10 -34.14 -11.52 -2.16
CA ALA A 10 -32.94 -10.73 -2.45
C ALA A 10 -33.06 -10.01 -3.80
N PHE A 11 -33.59 -10.69 -4.82
CA PHE A 11 -33.87 -10.09 -6.12
C PHE A 11 -34.94 -9.00 -6.05
N LEU A 12 -36.05 -9.24 -5.33
CA LEU A 12 -37.11 -8.24 -5.17
C LEU A 12 -36.59 -6.99 -4.45
N LEU A 13 -35.79 -7.16 -3.40
CA LEU A 13 -35.18 -6.04 -2.67
C LEU A 13 -34.21 -5.24 -3.54
N ARG A 14 -33.41 -5.92 -4.36
CA ARG A 14 -32.57 -5.27 -5.38
C ARG A 14 -33.42 -4.42 -6.33
N GLN A 15 -34.49 -4.98 -6.90
CA GLN A 15 -35.36 -4.24 -7.83
C GLN A 15 -36.05 -3.06 -7.16
N LEU A 16 -36.46 -3.20 -5.90
CA LEU A 16 -37.04 -2.11 -5.13
C LEU A 16 -36.04 -0.96 -4.95
N LEU A 17 -34.79 -1.28 -4.60
CA LEU A 17 -33.73 -0.27 -4.46
C LEU A 17 -33.40 0.40 -5.79
N ILE A 18 -33.34 -0.35 -6.88
CA ILE A 18 -33.15 0.20 -8.23
C ILE A 18 -34.31 1.14 -8.62
N ALA A 19 -35.56 0.71 -8.43
CA ALA A 19 -36.72 1.56 -8.68
C ALA A 19 -36.70 2.84 -7.84
N SER A 20 -36.34 2.74 -6.56
CA SER A 20 -36.21 3.90 -5.68
C SER A 20 -35.08 4.84 -6.11
N SER A 21 -33.96 4.31 -6.63
CA SER A 21 -32.87 5.10 -7.20
C SER A 21 -33.32 5.86 -8.45
N ALA A 22 -34.14 5.25 -9.31
CA ALA A 22 -34.71 5.90 -10.49
C ALA A 22 -35.67 7.04 -10.11
N ILE A 23 -36.51 6.84 -9.09
CA ILE A 23 -37.39 7.89 -8.53
C ILE A 23 -36.55 9.06 -8.01
N LEU A 24 -35.49 8.74 -7.26
CA LEU A 24 -34.56 9.74 -6.71
C LEU A 24 -33.92 10.54 -7.85
N ARG A 25 -33.42 9.87 -8.90
CA ARG A 25 -32.86 10.51 -10.09
C ARG A 25 -33.88 11.39 -10.83
N LEU A 26 -35.12 10.92 -11.00
CA LEU A 26 -36.19 11.70 -11.64
C LEU A 26 -36.48 12.98 -10.83
N ASN A 27 -36.46 12.90 -9.51
CA ASN A 27 -36.65 14.09 -8.67
C ASN A 27 -35.58 15.16 -8.91
N LEU A 28 -34.31 14.77 -9.14
CA LEU A 28 -33.24 15.74 -9.50
C LEU A 28 -33.62 16.57 -10.73
N HIS A 29 -34.31 15.97 -11.70
CA HIS A 29 -34.66 16.61 -12.96
C HIS A 29 -35.89 17.52 -12.84
N ILE A 30 -36.84 17.16 -11.96
CA ILE A 30 -38.14 17.83 -11.85
C ILE A 30 -38.10 19.05 -10.92
N LYS A 31 -37.01 19.25 -10.14
CA LYS A 31 -36.86 20.35 -9.15
C LYS A 31 -38.04 20.46 -8.17
N SER A 32 -38.77 19.37 -7.92
CA SER A 32 -39.95 19.38 -7.05
C SER A 32 -39.59 19.05 -5.59
N ALA A 33 -40.24 19.76 -4.67
CA ALA A 33 -40.05 19.67 -3.23
C ALA A 33 -40.73 18.42 -2.59
N PRO A 34 -40.90 18.40 -1.26
CA PRO A 34 -40.24 17.58 -0.24
C PRO A 34 -40.78 16.14 -0.06
N MET A 35 -41.52 15.59 -1.05
CA MET A 35 -42.21 14.29 -0.95
C MET A 35 -41.28 13.08 -0.69
N LEU A 36 -39.97 13.24 -0.85
CA LEU A 36 -38.99 12.15 -0.71
C LEU A 36 -38.28 12.07 0.64
N SER A 37 -38.44 13.03 1.56
CA SER A 37 -37.73 12.95 2.85
C SER A 37 -38.04 11.64 3.59
N SER A 38 -39.31 11.26 3.74
CA SER A 38 -39.70 10.03 4.44
C SER A 38 -39.25 8.75 3.70
N LEU A 39 -39.28 8.76 2.37
CA LEU A 39 -38.80 7.66 1.52
C LEU A 39 -37.28 7.50 1.61
N VAL A 40 -36.53 8.61 1.56
CA VAL A 40 -35.07 8.63 1.72
C VAL A 40 -34.67 8.06 3.07
N HIS A 41 -35.35 8.44 4.16
CA HIS A 41 -35.08 7.88 5.49
C HIS A 41 -35.38 6.38 5.58
N LYS A 42 -36.47 5.91 4.98
CA LYS A 42 -36.81 4.46 4.95
C LYS A 42 -35.79 3.64 4.19
N PHE A 43 -35.42 4.08 2.98
CA PHE A 43 -34.42 3.39 2.17
C PHE A 43 -33.01 3.49 2.78
N ALA A 44 -32.66 4.62 3.39
CA ALA A 44 -31.43 4.75 4.18
C ALA A 44 -31.38 3.76 5.35
N GLY A 45 -32.50 3.53 6.04
CA GLY A 45 -32.61 2.51 7.09
C GLY A 45 -32.40 1.09 6.55
N ILE A 46 -33.02 0.74 5.43
CA ILE A 46 -32.84 -0.57 4.77
C ILE A 46 -31.37 -0.77 4.38
N MET A 47 -30.76 0.23 3.73
CA MET A 47 -29.35 0.16 3.35
C MET A 47 -28.42 0.04 4.56
N GLN A 48 -28.72 0.76 5.65
CA GLN A 48 -27.94 0.67 6.87
C GLN A 48 -27.93 -0.76 7.40
N VAL A 49 -29.09 -1.42 7.46
CA VAL A 49 -29.17 -2.82 7.92
C VAL A 49 -28.37 -3.72 6.99
N LEU A 50 -28.56 -3.60 5.67
CA LEU A 50 -27.86 -4.44 4.69
C LEU A 50 -26.34 -4.25 4.74
N LEU A 51 -25.84 -3.01 4.81
CA LEU A 51 -24.41 -2.72 4.88
C LEU A 51 -23.80 -3.08 6.24
N LEU A 52 -24.55 -2.94 7.33
CA LEU A 52 -24.06 -3.34 8.65
C LEU A 52 -23.95 -4.86 8.76
N GLU A 53 -25.00 -5.59 8.36
CA GLU A 53 -24.92 -7.05 8.26
C GLU A 53 -23.80 -7.48 7.31
N SER A 54 -23.53 -6.69 6.26
CA SER A 54 -22.43 -6.95 5.32
C SER A 54 -21.05 -6.83 5.97
N ALA A 55 -20.86 -5.84 6.85
CA ALA A 55 -19.61 -5.56 7.52
C ALA A 55 -19.34 -6.55 8.67
N ASP A 56 -20.39 -6.95 9.39
CA ASP A 56 -20.32 -7.80 10.58
C ASP A 56 -20.33 -9.31 10.26
N ALA A 57 -20.59 -9.70 9.01
CA ALA A 57 -20.60 -11.10 8.61
C ALA A 57 -19.19 -11.74 8.73
N GLY A 58 -19.03 -12.70 9.64
CA GLY A 58 -17.78 -13.47 9.83
C GLY A 58 -17.49 -14.50 8.73
N GLN A 59 -18.47 -14.82 7.88
CA GLN A 59 -18.34 -15.81 6.80
C GLN A 59 -18.24 -15.14 5.43
N VAL A 60 -17.58 -15.83 4.49
CA VAL A 60 -17.56 -15.47 3.07
C VAL A 60 -19.01 -15.38 2.55
N PRO A 61 -19.47 -14.22 2.07
CA PRO A 61 -20.83 -14.07 1.60
C PRO A 61 -21.23 -15.04 0.47
N HIS A 62 -22.50 -15.46 0.41
CA HIS A 62 -23.01 -16.25 -0.72
C HIS A 62 -23.22 -15.39 -1.97
N PHE A 63 -23.21 -15.97 -3.18
CA PHE A 63 -23.41 -15.24 -4.45
C PHE A 63 -24.61 -14.25 -4.43
N TYR A 64 -25.75 -14.68 -3.90
CA TYR A 64 -26.98 -13.86 -3.83
C TYR A 64 -26.86 -12.61 -2.94
N TYR A 65 -25.84 -12.55 -2.09
CA TYR A 65 -25.49 -11.37 -1.30
C TYR A 65 -25.12 -10.18 -2.20
N PHE A 66 -24.27 -10.39 -3.20
CA PHE A 66 -23.83 -9.32 -4.10
C PHE A 66 -24.97 -8.83 -5.00
N VAL A 67 -25.88 -9.72 -5.38
CA VAL A 67 -27.09 -9.35 -6.13
C VAL A 67 -27.95 -8.37 -5.33
N CYS A 68 -28.12 -8.60 -4.02
CA CYS A 68 -28.85 -7.67 -3.17
C CYS A 68 -28.13 -6.33 -3.01
N LEU A 69 -26.81 -6.37 -2.81
CA LEU A 69 -26.00 -5.17 -2.58
C LEU A 69 -25.83 -4.30 -3.83
N ASP A 70 -25.95 -4.87 -5.02
CA ASP A 70 -26.00 -4.11 -6.28
C ASP A 70 -27.07 -3.00 -6.25
N GLY A 71 -28.28 -3.32 -5.76
CA GLY A 71 -29.35 -2.34 -5.60
C GLY A 71 -29.00 -1.25 -4.59
N VAL A 72 -28.34 -1.62 -3.48
CA VAL A 72 -27.85 -0.68 -2.45
C VAL A 72 -26.86 0.30 -3.05
N LEU A 73 -25.89 -0.19 -3.83
CA LEU A 73 -24.88 0.63 -4.47
C LEU A 73 -25.48 1.62 -5.46
N LYS A 74 -26.45 1.18 -6.26
CA LYS A 74 -27.15 2.08 -7.20
C LYS A 74 -27.90 3.18 -6.47
N TYR A 75 -28.57 2.84 -5.38
CA TYR A 75 -29.24 3.84 -4.55
C TYR A 75 -28.25 4.81 -3.89
N LEU A 76 -27.15 4.33 -3.32
CA LEU A 76 -26.11 5.17 -2.72
C LEU A 76 -25.53 6.15 -3.73
N GLU A 77 -25.22 5.70 -4.95
CA GLU A 77 -24.71 6.54 -6.03
C GLU A 77 -25.68 7.70 -6.34
N GLU A 78 -26.98 7.40 -6.47
CA GLU A 78 -27.99 8.45 -6.69
C GLU A 78 -28.16 9.36 -5.47
N LEU A 79 -28.12 8.82 -4.24
CA LEU A 79 -28.18 9.61 -3.01
C LEU A 79 -26.99 10.58 -2.91
N GLY A 80 -25.80 10.14 -3.30
CA GLY A 80 -24.60 10.98 -3.44
C GLY A 80 -24.83 12.20 -4.34
N ASN A 81 -25.57 12.03 -5.43
CA ASN A 81 -25.93 13.12 -6.36
C ASN A 81 -26.95 14.11 -5.78
N HIS A 82 -27.68 13.75 -4.73
CA HIS A 82 -28.68 14.61 -4.09
C HIS A 82 -28.11 15.55 -3.04
N PHE A 83 -27.10 15.11 -2.27
CA PHE A 83 -26.54 15.93 -1.18
C PHE A 83 -26.16 17.36 -1.56
N PRO A 84 -25.57 17.66 -2.73
CA PRO A 84 -25.20 19.01 -3.12
C PRO A 84 -26.39 19.96 -3.29
N LEU A 85 -27.59 19.41 -3.49
CA LEU A 85 -28.84 20.16 -3.68
C LEU A 85 -29.63 20.31 -2.37
N THR A 86 -29.25 19.59 -1.33
CA THR A 86 -29.89 19.66 0.00
C THR A 86 -29.22 20.68 0.88
N ASN A 87 -29.95 21.22 1.88
CA ASN A 87 -29.33 22.07 2.88
C ASN A 87 -28.27 21.27 3.67
N PRO A 88 -26.98 21.64 3.61
CA PRO A 88 -25.91 20.85 4.19
C PRO A 88 -25.99 20.73 5.71
N THR A 89 -26.63 21.68 6.41
CA THR A 89 -26.79 21.58 7.87
C THR A 89 -27.81 20.52 8.28
N LEU A 90 -28.86 20.32 7.47
CA LEU A 90 -29.92 19.35 7.75
C LEU A 90 -29.55 17.94 7.27
N SER A 91 -28.79 17.83 6.18
CA SER A 91 -28.41 16.54 5.60
C SER A 91 -27.08 15.99 6.13
N ARG A 92 -26.37 16.73 6.99
CA ARG A 92 -25.05 16.35 7.52
C ARG A 92 -25.06 14.99 8.20
N ASP A 93 -26.03 14.74 9.09
CA ASP A 93 -26.04 13.52 9.90
C ASP A 93 -26.32 12.29 9.03
N LEU A 94 -27.20 12.42 8.03
CA LEU A 94 -27.44 11.37 7.04
C LEU A 94 -26.19 11.15 6.18
N PHE A 95 -25.55 12.22 5.72
CA PHE A 95 -24.32 12.15 4.92
C PHE A 95 -23.20 11.42 5.67
N ASP A 96 -22.90 11.83 6.90
CA ASP A 96 -21.85 11.24 7.73
C ASP A 96 -22.12 9.76 7.98
N LYS A 97 -23.38 9.41 8.31
CA LYS A 97 -23.79 8.02 8.48
C LYS A 97 -23.61 7.17 7.22
N MET A 98 -23.91 7.72 6.04
CA MET A 98 -23.69 7.02 4.76
C MET A 98 -22.20 6.85 4.44
N VAL A 99 -21.36 7.84 4.77
CA VAL A 99 -19.89 7.75 4.64
C VAL A 99 -19.35 6.65 5.54
N GLN A 100 -19.78 6.59 6.80
CA GLN A 100 -19.34 5.57 7.74
C GLN A 100 -19.71 4.16 7.32
N LEU A 101 -20.92 3.96 6.77
CA LEU A 101 -21.34 2.65 6.27
C LEU A 101 -20.50 2.20 5.06
N GLN A 102 -20.18 3.13 4.16
CA GLN A 102 -19.29 2.85 3.03
C GLN A 102 -17.87 2.49 3.51
N LEU A 103 -17.33 3.21 4.50
CA LEU A 103 -16.04 2.87 5.12
C LEU A 103 -16.05 1.45 5.70
N ARG A 104 -17.10 1.07 6.44
CA ARG A 104 -17.21 -0.29 7.00
C ARG A 104 -17.27 -1.36 5.91
N ALA A 105 -18.08 -1.15 4.88
CA ALA A 105 -18.23 -2.09 3.77
C ALA A 105 -16.94 -2.24 2.94
N LEU A 106 -16.26 -1.13 2.65
CA LEU A 106 -14.96 -1.14 1.98
C LEU A 106 -13.90 -1.86 2.82
N GLY A 107 -13.89 -1.60 4.13
CA GLY A 107 -12.95 -2.22 5.06
C GLY A 107 -13.10 -3.74 5.07
N LYS A 108 -14.35 -4.22 5.04
CA LYS A 108 -14.65 -5.64 4.94
C LYS A 108 -14.15 -6.23 3.61
N CYS A 109 -14.32 -5.52 2.50
CA CYS A 109 -13.79 -5.96 1.20
C CYS A 109 -12.26 -6.10 1.23
N ILE A 110 -11.56 -5.12 1.79
CA ILE A 110 -10.10 -5.15 1.93
C ILE A 110 -9.66 -6.34 2.79
N THR A 111 -10.35 -6.57 3.90
CA THR A 111 -10.10 -7.71 4.79
C THR A 111 -10.21 -9.04 4.04
N LEU A 112 -11.27 -9.20 3.24
CA LEU A 112 -11.54 -10.42 2.48
C LEU A 112 -10.56 -10.63 1.30
N GLN A 113 -9.98 -9.56 0.75
CA GLN A 113 -8.98 -9.64 -0.31
C GLN A 113 -7.57 -10.00 0.22
N GLY A 114 -7.27 -9.70 1.48
CA GLY A 114 -5.96 -9.93 2.08
C GLY A 114 -4.84 -9.20 1.33
N LYS A 115 -3.76 -9.92 0.98
CA LYS A 115 -2.61 -9.39 0.21
C LYS A 115 -2.90 -8.93 -1.21
N ARG A 116 -4.06 -9.29 -1.75
CA ARG A 116 -4.50 -8.85 -3.08
C ARG A 116 -5.19 -7.49 -3.06
N ALA A 117 -5.50 -6.93 -1.88
CA ALA A 117 -6.17 -5.65 -1.83
C ALA A 117 -5.21 -4.55 -2.32
N THR A 118 -5.62 -3.85 -3.36
CA THR A 118 -4.91 -2.70 -3.92
C THR A 118 -5.71 -1.43 -3.69
N LEU A 119 -5.09 -0.26 -3.84
CA LEU A 119 -5.76 1.04 -3.89
C LEU A 119 -6.46 1.26 -5.24
N ALA A 120 -7.51 2.07 -5.26
CA ALA A 120 -8.30 2.37 -6.46
C ALA A 120 -7.43 2.88 -7.62
N SER A 121 -6.44 3.71 -7.29
CA SER A 121 -5.54 4.31 -8.26
C SER A 121 -4.58 3.36 -8.98
N HIS A 122 -4.29 2.22 -8.37
CA HIS A 122 -3.41 1.22 -8.97
C HIS A 122 -4.16 0.36 -9.99
N GLU A 123 -5.47 0.16 -9.80
CA GLU A 123 -6.32 -0.64 -10.69
C GLU A 123 -6.47 0.00 -12.08
N THR A 124 -6.41 1.33 -12.20
CA THR A 124 -6.49 2.02 -13.50
C THR A 124 -5.19 1.92 -14.31
N SER A 125 -4.06 1.60 -13.66
CA SER A 125 -2.73 1.54 -14.28
C SER A 125 -2.36 0.15 -14.80
N THR A 126 -3.02 -0.90 -14.30
CA THR A 126 -2.84 -2.29 -14.73
C THR A 126 -3.92 -2.71 -15.72
N ASN A 127 -4.14 -1.92 -16.77
CA ASN A 127 -4.93 -2.38 -17.92
C ASN A 127 -4.06 -3.27 -18.81
N THR A 128 -3.64 -4.42 -18.28
CA THR A 128 -3.35 -5.56 -19.14
C THR A 128 -4.70 -6.11 -19.57
N PRO A 129 -5.01 -6.23 -20.87
CA PRO A 129 -6.27 -6.83 -21.30
C PRO A 129 -6.33 -8.25 -20.73
N LEU A 130 -7.29 -8.51 -19.84
CA LEU A 130 -7.53 -9.82 -19.23
C LEU A 130 -8.15 -10.80 -20.25
N GLY A 131 -7.69 -10.76 -21.51
CA GLY A 131 -8.23 -11.51 -22.64
C GLY A 131 -7.68 -12.93 -22.80
N GLU A 132 -6.70 -13.35 -22.00
CA GLU A 132 -6.02 -14.64 -22.17
C GLU A 132 -6.12 -15.60 -20.97
N ARG A 133 -7.03 -15.35 -20.02
CA ARG A 133 -7.47 -16.42 -19.12
C ARG A 133 -8.61 -17.16 -19.82
N ARG A 134 -8.24 -18.14 -20.66
CA ARG A 134 -9.19 -19.13 -21.22
C ARG A 134 -10.16 -19.54 -20.11
N PHE A 135 -11.45 -19.39 -20.38
CA PHE A 135 -12.55 -19.92 -19.58
C PHE A 135 -12.41 -21.45 -19.51
N SER A 136 -11.52 -21.93 -18.64
CA SER A 136 -11.42 -23.32 -18.24
C SER A 136 -12.05 -23.37 -16.86
N GLU A 137 -13.14 -24.11 -16.79
CA GLU A 137 -13.99 -24.45 -15.63
C GLU A 137 -13.49 -23.86 -14.30
N ALA A 138 -13.91 -22.61 -14.06
CA ALA A 138 -13.54 -21.81 -12.91
C ALA A 138 -14.01 -22.49 -11.62
N SER A 139 -13.08 -22.85 -10.74
CA SER A 139 -13.38 -23.25 -9.37
C SER A 139 -14.24 -22.16 -8.70
N SER A 140 -15.15 -22.57 -7.82
CA SER A 140 -16.06 -21.67 -7.07
C SER A 140 -15.33 -20.50 -6.38
N PHE A 141 -14.06 -20.69 -6.03
CA PHE A 141 -13.18 -19.69 -5.43
C PHE A 141 -12.87 -18.51 -6.36
N SER A 142 -12.54 -18.77 -7.62
CA SER A 142 -12.22 -17.71 -8.60
C SER A 142 -13.41 -16.81 -8.97
N ARG A 143 -14.64 -17.35 -8.92
CA ARG A 143 -15.87 -16.58 -9.15
C ARG A 143 -16.18 -15.65 -7.97
N TRP A 144 -15.90 -16.07 -6.74
CA TRP A 144 -16.11 -15.26 -5.54
C TRP A 144 -15.21 -14.01 -5.54
N GLU A 145 -13.93 -14.19 -5.87
CA GLU A 145 -12.94 -13.11 -5.90
C GLU A 145 -13.33 -12.02 -6.90
N TYR A 146 -13.74 -12.41 -8.11
CA TYR A 146 -14.22 -11.47 -9.12
C TYR A 146 -15.40 -10.62 -8.63
N LEU A 147 -16.38 -11.22 -7.96
CA LEU A 147 -17.56 -10.50 -7.47
C LEU A 147 -17.23 -9.55 -6.32
N LEU A 148 -16.28 -9.93 -5.46
CA LEU A 148 -15.78 -9.07 -4.40
C LEU A 148 -15.08 -7.85 -4.98
N ASP A 149 -14.23 -8.05 -5.99
CA ASP A 149 -13.51 -6.98 -6.68
C ASP A 149 -14.48 -6.02 -7.38
N GLU A 150 -15.49 -6.54 -8.08
CA GLU A 150 -16.54 -5.75 -8.71
C GLU A 150 -17.35 -4.95 -7.68
N PHE A 151 -17.74 -5.59 -6.57
CA PHE A 151 -18.47 -4.92 -5.48
C PHE A 151 -17.65 -3.80 -4.85
N LYS A 152 -16.36 -4.04 -4.56
CA LYS A 152 -15.43 -3.03 -4.03
C LYS A 152 -15.26 -1.87 -5.01
N ALA A 153 -15.04 -2.12 -6.29
CA ALA A 153 -14.90 -1.08 -7.31
C ALA A 153 -16.15 -0.19 -7.40
N ARG A 154 -17.33 -0.78 -7.26
CA ARG A 154 -18.60 -0.03 -7.26
C ARG A 154 -18.87 0.72 -5.96
N LEU A 155 -18.47 0.18 -4.80
CA LEU A 155 -18.45 0.94 -3.54
C LEU A 155 -17.56 2.18 -3.67
N ARG A 156 -16.35 2.04 -4.21
CA ARG A 156 -15.43 3.17 -4.46
C ARG A 156 -16.04 4.20 -5.40
N SER A 157 -16.67 3.75 -6.48
CA SER A 157 -17.37 4.63 -7.43
C SER A 157 -18.50 5.41 -6.74
N SER A 158 -19.27 4.74 -5.87
CA SER A 158 -20.31 5.39 -5.06
C SER A 158 -19.70 6.43 -4.12
N PHE A 159 -18.64 6.08 -3.39
CA PHE A 159 -17.93 7.01 -2.49
C PHE A 159 -17.36 8.21 -3.24
N ALA A 160 -16.80 7.99 -4.43
CA ALA A 160 -16.28 9.05 -5.30
C ALA A 160 -17.37 10.08 -5.65
N VAL A 161 -18.62 9.64 -5.85
CA VAL A 161 -19.75 10.58 -6.08
C VAL A 161 -19.98 11.47 -4.86
N PHE A 162 -19.94 10.91 -3.65
CA PHE A 162 -20.13 11.67 -2.41
C PHE A 162 -19.10 12.79 -2.25
N ILE A 163 -17.82 12.52 -2.54
CA ILE A 163 -16.73 13.50 -2.35
C ILE A 163 -16.56 14.47 -3.52
N LYS A 164 -16.89 14.04 -4.76
CA LYS A 164 -16.67 14.85 -5.97
C LYS A 164 -17.68 15.99 -6.07
N LYS A 165 -18.93 15.73 -5.69
CA LYS A 165 -20.04 16.68 -5.85
C LYS A 165 -20.41 17.40 -4.56
N SER A 166 -19.87 16.99 -3.41
CA SER A 166 -20.22 17.55 -2.09
C SER A 166 -19.98 19.05 -1.95
N THR A 167 -20.79 19.67 -1.09
CA THR A 167 -20.51 20.98 -0.51
C THR A 167 -19.29 20.93 0.41
N GLU A 168 -18.69 22.08 0.76
CA GLU A 168 -17.54 22.13 1.68
C GLU A 168 -17.85 21.49 3.04
N LEU A 169 -19.05 21.69 3.60
CA LEU A 169 -19.44 21.13 4.90
C LEU A 169 -19.57 19.60 4.85
N HIS A 170 -20.14 19.05 3.78
CA HIS A 170 -20.22 17.60 3.58
C HIS A 170 -18.83 17.01 3.37
N LEU A 171 -18.00 17.63 2.52
CA LEU A 171 -16.63 17.17 2.29
C LEU A 171 -15.80 17.20 3.57
N GLN A 172 -15.93 18.26 4.38
CA GLN A 172 -15.28 18.34 5.67
C GLN A 172 -15.70 17.18 6.58
N SER A 173 -16.98 16.83 6.60
CA SER A 173 -17.50 15.69 7.38
C SER A 173 -16.88 14.37 6.90
N ALA A 174 -16.79 14.17 5.58
CA ALA A 174 -16.14 12.98 5.01
C ALA A 174 -14.64 12.90 5.38
N VAL A 175 -13.91 14.00 5.26
CA VAL A 175 -12.47 14.06 5.61
C VAL A 175 -12.26 13.81 7.11
N GLN A 176 -13.15 14.33 7.98
CA GLN A 176 -13.12 14.04 9.42
C GLN A 176 -13.46 12.59 9.74
N ALA A 177 -14.36 11.96 8.99
CA ALA A 177 -14.63 10.53 9.13
C ALA A 177 -13.40 9.69 8.75
N ILE A 178 -12.69 10.06 7.67
CA ILE A 178 -11.43 9.45 7.26
C ILE A 178 -10.35 9.67 8.33
N GLU A 179 -10.18 10.90 8.85
CA GLU A 179 -9.22 11.20 9.91
C GLU A 179 -9.47 10.31 11.14
N ARG A 180 -10.73 10.23 11.63
CA ARG A 180 -11.10 9.35 12.75
C ARG A 180 -10.79 7.88 12.48
N ALA A 181 -11.10 7.41 11.27
CA ALA A 181 -10.80 6.05 10.83
C ALA A 181 -9.29 5.78 10.87
N LEU A 182 -8.46 6.70 10.37
CA LEU A 182 -7.00 6.56 10.35
C LEU A 182 -6.35 6.63 11.74
N VAL A 183 -6.93 7.38 12.68
CA VAL A 183 -6.50 7.36 14.10
C VAL A 183 -6.89 6.03 14.76
N GLY A 184 -7.83 5.27 14.18
CA GLY A 184 -8.35 4.04 14.76
C GLY A 184 -9.38 4.29 15.85
N VAL A 185 -10.10 5.42 15.80
CA VAL A 185 -11.17 5.75 16.77
C VAL A 185 -12.52 5.48 16.15
N ARG A 186 -13.32 4.63 16.80
CA ARG A 186 -14.72 4.41 16.43
C ARG A 186 -15.59 5.53 17.00
N GLU A 187 -16.55 6.00 16.22
CA GLU A 187 -17.53 6.97 16.71
C GLU A 187 -18.30 6.41 17.91
N GLY A 188 -18.37 7.20 19.00
CA GLY A 188 -18.99 6.79 20.26
C GLY A 188 -18.09 6.01 21.23
N CYS A 189 -16.84 5.69 20.85
CA CYS A 189 -15.88 5.00 21.71
C CYS A 189 -14.64 5.88 21.95
N THR A 190 -14.35 6.21 23.21
CA THR A 190 -13.20 7.04 23.59
C THR A 190 -11.92 6.25 23.91
N VAL A 191 -11.99 4.92 24.05
CA VAL A 191 -10.90 4.13 24.69
C VAL A 191 -10.33 2.99 23.83
N ARG A 192 -11.02 2.54 22.78
CA ARG A 192 -10.55 1.42 21.96
C ARG A 192 -9.90 1.93 20.69
N TYR A 193 -8.56 1.92 20.68
CA TYR A 193 -7.77 2.12 19.48
C TYR A 193 -7.80 0.85 18.63
N ASP A 194 -8.17 1.01 17.38
CA ASP A 194 -8.26 -0.06 16.38
C ASP A 194 -6.90 -0.33 15.68
N ILE A 195 -5.81 0.20 16.24
CA ILE A 195 -4.42 -0.02 15.82
C ILE A 195 -3.66 -0.50 17.05
N CYS A 196 -3.20 -1.74 17.02
CA CYS A 196 -2.47 -2.36 18.12
C CYS A 196 -1.06 -2.71 17.67
N VAL A 197 -0.06 -2.23 18.43
CA VAL A 197 1.29 -2.80 18.32
C VAL A 197 1.20 -4.27 18.70
N GLY A 198 1.73 -5.14 17.84
CA GLY A 198 1.77 -6.56 18.11
C GLY A 198 2.82 -6.93 19.14
N SER A 199 2.62 -8.04 19.82
CA SER A 199 3.74 -8.82 20.38
C SER A 199 4.44 -9.59 19.25
N GLU A 200 5.08 -10.72 19.55
CA GLU A 200 5.84 -11.59 18.62
C GLU A 200 5.12 -11.94 17.29
N VAL A 201 3.80 -11.74 17.20
CA VAL A 201 2.92 -12.04 16.05
C VAL A 201 2.75 -10.86 15.07
N GLY A 202 3.29 -9.67 15.37
CA GLY A 202 3.16 -8.48 14.53
C GLY A 202 1.90 -7.66 14.78
N GLY A 203 1.90 -6.40 14.31
CA GLY A 203 0.82 -5.43 14.57
C GLY A 203 -0.53 -5.82 13.97
N LYS A 204 -1.61 -5.35 14.60
CA LYS A 204 -2.99 -5.54 14.12
C LYS A 204 -3.66 -4.22 13.85
N VAL A 205 -4.57 -4.22 12.89
CA VAL A 205 -5.30 -3.04 12.44
C VAL A 205 -6.72 -3.43 12.08
N SER A 206 -7.70 -2.56 12.35
CA SER A 206 -9.09 -2.84 11.98
C SER A 206 -9.38 -2.56 10.50
N SER A 207 -10.46 -3.17 10.02
CA SER A 207 -11.01 -2.94 8.69
C SER A 207 -11.37 -1.47 8.42
N ILE A 208 -11.74 -0.70 9.45
CA ILE A 208 -12.10 0.72 9.33
C ILE A 208 -10.85 1.57 9.03
N VAL A 209 -9.71 1.28 9.65
CA VAL A 209 -8.46 1.98 9.37
C VAL A 209 -8.03 1.74 7.91
N ALA A 210 -8.10 0.47 7.47
CA ALA A 210 -7.76 0.09 6.10
C ALA A 210 -8.63 0.81 5.05
N SER A 211 -9.94 0.93 5.28
CA SER A 211 -10.81 1.69 4.38
C SER A 211 -10.62 3.20 4.49
N GLY A 212 -10.21 3.72 5.65
CA GLY A 212 -9.79 5.11 5.79
C GLY A 212 -8.65 5.46 4.83
N ILE A 213 -7.67 4.56 4.66
CA ILE A 213 -6.55 4.73 3.72
C ILE A 213 -7.06 4.69 2.26
N ASP A 214 -7.92 3.73 1.93
CA ASP A 214 -8.51 3.60 0.59
C ASP A 214 -9.36 4.83 0.20
N CYS A 215 -10.18 5.31 1.14
CA CYS A 215 -10.99 6.50 0.95
C CYS A 215 -10.13 7.77 0.88
N LEU A 216 -9.01 7.85 1.60
CA LEU A 216 -8.05 8.93 1.43
C LEU A 216 -7.47 8.94 0.01
N ASP A 217 -7.14 7.77 -0.54
CA ASP A 217 -6.67 7.68 -1.94
C ASP A 217 -7.69 8.25 -2.92
N LEU A 218 -8.98 7.91 -2.75
CA LEU A 218 -10.08 8.45 -3.55
C LEU A 218 -10.23 9.97 -3.38
N VAL A 219 -10.07 10.50 -2.16
CA VAL A 219 -10.07 11.95 -1.90
C VAL A 219 -8.95 12.65 -2.65
N LEU A 220 -7.74 12.10 -2.63
CA LEU A 220 -6.58 12.66 -3.33
C LEU A 220 -6.71 12.59 -4.86
N GLU A 221 -7.55 11.70 -5.37
CA GLU A 221 -7.80 11.51 -6.80
C GLU A 221 -8.91 12.41 -7.34
N PHE A 222 -10.07 12.43 -6.66
CA PHE A 222 -11.29 13.03 -7.19
C PHE A 222 -11.57 14.45 -6.70
N VAL A 223 -11.01 14.87 -5.56
CA VAL A 223 -11.22 16.22 -5.04
C VAL A 223 -10.33 17.22 -5.76
N SER A 224 -10.93 18.27 -6.30
CA SER A 224 -10.26 19.31 -7.08
C SER A 224 -10.94 20.68 -6.91
N GLY A 225 -10.31 21.74 -7.42
CA GLY A 225 -10.85 23.09 -7.37
C GLY A 225 -10.95 23.67 -5.95
N ARG A 226 -12.06 24.33 -5.63
CA ARG A 226 -12.27 25.02 -4.33
C ARG A 226 -12.29 24.04 -3.15
N ASN A 227 -12.84 22.85 -3.37
CA ASN A 227 -12.93 21.77 -2.37
C ASN A 227 -11.56 21.28 -1.89
N LEU A 228 -10.48 21.54 -2.65
CA LEU A 228 -9.12 21.21 -2.26
C LEU A 228 -8.66 21.96 -1.00
N ILE A 229 -9.20 23.15 -0.74
CA ILE A 229 -8.89 23.95 0.46
C ILE A 229 -9.26 23.15 1.73
N VAL A 230 -10.39 22.45 1.69
CA VAL A 230 -10.83 21.58 2.79
C VAL A 230 -9.80 20.50 3.04
N VAL A 231 -9.39 19.75 2.00
CA VAL A 231 -8.42 18.65 2.14
C VAL A 231 -7.06 19.15 2.63
N LYS A 232 -6.57 20.28 2.11
CA LYS A 232 -5.29 20.88 2.53
C LYS A 232 -5.23 21.20 4.02
N LYS A 233 -6.36 21.56 4.64
CA LYS A 233 -6.43 21.83 6.08
C LYS A 233 -6.15 20.60 6.95
N TYR A 234 -6.44 19.41 6.43
CA TYR A 234 -6.30 18.14 7.17
C TYR A 234 -5.05 17.35 6.77
N ILE A 235 -4.40 17.70 5.65
CA ILE A 235 -3.37 16.85 5.03
C ILE A 235 -2.22 16.48 5.98
N GLN A 236 -1.71 17.42 6.77
CA GLN A 236 -0.64 17.16 7.74
C GLN A 236 -1.07 16.10 8.78
N ARG A 237 -2.30 16.19 9.30
CA ARG A 237 -2.82 15.23 10.28
C ARG A 237 -3.01 13.86 9.64
N LEU A 238 -3.52 13.82 8.41
CA LEU A 238 -3.71 12.59 7.65
C LEU A 238 -2.37 11.88 7.37
N ILE A 239 -1.33 12.63 7.01
CA ILE A 239 0.03 12.10 6.84
C ILE A 239 0.56 11.52 8.16
N ALA A 240 0.42 12.27 9.27
CA ALA A 240 0.80 11.77 10.60
C ALA A 240 0.09 10.46 10.97
N CYS A 241 -1.21 10.34 10.68
CA CYS A 241 -1.96 9.12 10.96
C CYS A 241 -1.41 7.93 10.15
N MET A 242 -1.05 8.11 8.88
CA MET A 242 -0.45 7.05 8.08
C MET A 242 0.92 6.61 8.61
N PHE A 243 1.76 7.54 9.07
CA PHE A 243 3.01 7.17 9.74
C PHE A 243 2.75 6.38 11.02
N ASN A 244 1.72 6.76 11.79
CA ASN A 244 1.34 6.03 12.99
C ASN A 244 0.91 4.60 12.67
N VAL A 245 0.11 4.39 11.62
CA VAL A 245 -0.27 3.06 11.14
C VAL A 245 0.96 2.24 10.76
N ILE A 246 1.87 2.77 9.93
CA ILE A 246 3.09 2.06 9.54
C ILE A 246 3.93 1.67 10.76
N LEU A 247 4.13 2.61 11.69
CA LEU A 247 4.92 2.41 12.90
C LEU A 247 4.39 1.27 13.77
N HIS A 248 3.06 1.13 13.88
CA HIS A 248 2.44 0.10 14.72
C HIS A 248 2.38 -1.27 14.04
N LEU A 249 2.41 -1.31 12.71
CA LEU A 249 2.29 -2.54 11.91
C LEU A 249 3.61 -3.12 11.45
N GLN A 250 4.70 -2.33 11.47
CA GLN A 250 6.02 -2.80 11.04
C GLN A 250 6.43 -4.08 11.80
N SER A 251 6.79 -5.11 11.05
CA SER A 251 7.30 -6.39 11.55
C SER A 251 7.87 -7.16 10.38
N PRO A 252 8.90 -8.00 10.55
CA PRO A 252 9.35 -8.92 9.50
C PRO A 252 8.23 -9.86 9.00
N LEU A 253 7.21 -10.10 9.83
CA LEU A 253 6.06 -10.95 9.49
C LEU A 253 5.20 -10.40 8.36
N ILE A 254 5.29 -9.11 8.04
CA ILE A 254 4.51 -8.50 6.96
C ILE A 254 4.82 -9.10 5.59
N PHE A 255 5.99 -9.73 5.42
CA PHE A 255 6.40 -10.34 4.15
C PHE A 255 5.81 -11.74 3.93
N TYR A 256 5.32 -12.39 4.97
CA TYR A 256 4.81 -13.74 4.86
C TYR A 256 3.35 -13.78 4.44
N GLU A 257 2.96 -14.84 3.75
CA GLU A 257 1.54 -15.12 3.49
C GLU A 257 0.85 -15.61 4.77
N ARG A 258 -0.35 -15.08 5.01
CA ARG A 258 -1.20 -15.51 6.12
C ARG A 258 -2.03 -16.70 5.66
N LEU A 259 -1.84 -17.88 6.25
CA LEU A 259 -2.79 -18.98 6.05
C LEU A 259 -4.07 -18.63 6.81
N THR A 260 -5.06 -18.11 6.08
CA THR A 260 -6.39 -17.80 6.59
C THR A 260 -7.12 -19.11 6.95
N LEU A 261 -6.84 -19.66 8.13
CA LEU A 261 -7.46 -20.90 8.62
C LEU A 261 -8.16 -20.75 9.98
N SER A 262 -7.99 -19.63 10.70
CA SER A 262 -8.79 -19.39 11.90
C SER A 262 -10.05 -18.61 11.55
N LYS A 263 -11.22 -19.16 11.93
CA LYS A 263 -12.55 -18.55 11.75
C LYS A 263 -12.72 -17.20 12.46
N ASP A 264 -11.73 -16.78 13.25
CA ASP A 264 -11.78 -15.59 14.11
C ASP A 264 -10.95 -14.40 13.59
N ASP A 265 -10.23 -14.58 12.47
CA ASP A 265 -9.36 -13.53 11.93
C ASP A 265 -10.16 -12.57 11.03
N THR A 266 -10.70 -11.54 11.67
CA THR A 266 -11.54 -10.51 11.02
C THR A 266 -10.77 -9.24 10.67
N ASP A 267 -9.45 -9.23 10.89
CA ASP A 267 -8.59 -8.07 10.69
C ASP A 267 -7.90 -8.12 9.30
N PRO A 268 -7.77 -6.98 8.60
CA PRO A 268 -6.95 -6.86 7.41
C PRO A 268 -5.52 -7.38 7.57
N ASP A 269 -4.92 -7.78 6.45
CA ASP A 269 -3.49 -8.08 6.40
C ASP A 269 -2.64 -6.82 6.71
N PRO A 270 -1.78 -6.84 7.73
CA PRO A 270 -0.96 -5.68 8.10
C PRO A 270 -0.02 -5.22 6.99
N GLY A 271 0.52 -6.15 6.21
CA GLY A 271 1.40 -5.84 5.09
C GLY A 271 0.67 -5.07 4.01
N THR A 272 -0.52 -5.53 3.62
CA THR A 272 -1.42 -4.79 2.69
C THR A 272 -1.66 -3.36 3.17
N VAL A 273 -1.99 -3.19 4.44
CA VAL A 273 -2.28 -1.86 5.00
C VAL A 273 -1.05 -0.95 4.97
N ILE A 274 0.14 -1.48 5.28
CA ILE A 274 1.40 -0.73 5.13
C ILE A 274 1.62 -0.32 3.67
N LEU A 275 1.47 -1.26 2.72
CA LEU A 275 1.65 -0.97 1.30
C LEU A 275 0.71 0.16 0.84
N MET A 276 -0.57 0.09 1.22
CA MET A 276 -1.54 1.15 0.95
C MET A 276 -1.09 2.50 1.53
N CYS A 277 -0.60 2.54 2.78
CA CYS A 277 -0.08 3.77 3.37
C CYS A 277 1.11 4.33 2.57
N VAL A 278 2.08 3.48 2.20
CA VAL A 278 3.28 3.90 1.45
C VAL A 278 2.90 4.45 0.08
N ASP A 279 1.95 3.83 -0.62
CA ASP A 279 1.47 4.31 -1.91
C ASP A 279 0.75 5.66 -1.81
N VAL A 280 -0.11 5.85 -0.79
CA VAL A 280 -0.75 7.15 -0.54
C VAL A 280 0.29 8.22 -0.19
N LEU A 281 1.30 7.91 0.63
CA LEU A 281 2.41 8.82 0.94
C LEU A 281 3.24 9.17 -0.30
N ALA A 282 3.52 8.20 -1.18
CA ALA A 282 4.21 8.43 -2.43
C ALA A 282 3.41 9.36 -3.36
N ARG A 283 2.08 9.22 -3.38
CA ARG A 283 1.17 10.11 -4.12
C ARG A 283 1.15 11.54 -3.55
N ILE A 284 1.09 11.68 -2.23
CA ILE A 284 1.11 12.99 -1.56
C ILE A 284 2.43 13.72 -1.85
N SER A 285 3.57 13.05 -1.65
CA SER A 285 4.91 13.61 -1.94
C SER A 285 5.09 13.97 -3.42
N GLY A 286 4.50 13.20 -4.34
CA GLY A 286 4.49 13.55 -5.77
C GLY A 286 3.68 14.81 -6.11
N LYS A 287 2.69 15.16 -5.28
CA LYS A 287 1.80 16.32 -5.46
C LYS A 287 2.20 17.52 -4.56
N HIS A 288 3.50 17.78 -4.41
CA HIS A 288 4.05 18.83 -3.52
C HIS A 288 3.48 20.24 -3.72
N ALA A 289 3.14 20.63 -4.96
CA ALA A 289 2.52 21.93 -5.25
C ALA A 289 1.12 22.07 -4.63
N ILE A 290 0.47 20.93 -4.37
CA ILE A 290 -0.88 20.86 -3.80
C ILE A 290 -0.81 20.59 -2.30
N TYR A 291 -0.04 19.58 -1.90
CA TYR A 291 0.04 19.08 -0.53
C TYR A 291 1.41 19.36 0.05
N LYS A 292 1.43 20.17 1.12
CA LYS A 292 2.66 20.51 1.83
C LYS A 292 3.01 19.40 2.82
N MET A 293 4.25 18.96 2.80
CA MET A 293 4.87 18.13 3.84
C MET A 293 5.79 19.00 4.69
N ASP A 294 5.72 18.86 6.01
CA ASP A 294 6.68 19.50 6.91
C ASP A 294 7.98 18.69 7.00
N LEU A 295 9.04 19.31 7.55
CA LEU A 295 10.36 18.71 7.73
C LEU A 295 10.32 17.32 8.37
N TRP A 296 9.56 17.15 9.45
CA TRP A 296 9.43 15.87 10.13
C TRP A 296 8.69 14.83 9.29
N HIS A 297 7.72 15.24 8.46
CA HIS A 297 7.06 14.32 7.55
C HIS A 297 8.04 13.79 6.51
N VAL A 298 8.90 14.67 5.97
CA VAL A 298 9.98 14.28 5.03
C VAL A 298 10.93 13.30 5.70
N ALA A 299 11.39 13.58 6.92
CA ALA A 299 12.26 12.69 7.68
C ALA A 299 11.63 11.30 7.91
N HIS A 300 10.35 11.25 8.29
CA HIS A 300 9.64 9.98 8.47
C HIS A 300 9.49 9.22 7.14
N SER A 301 9.16 9.90 6.03
CA SER A 301 9.11 9.27 4.71
C SER A 301 10.45 8.68 4.28
N LEU A 302 11.55 9.37 4.57
CA LEU A 302 12.90 8.88 4.29
C LEU A 302 13.26 7.64 5.13
N ARG A 303 12.72 7.51 6.35
CA ARG A 303 13.00 6.38 7.25
C ARG A 303 12.22 5.11 6.92
N ILE A 304 11.03 5.22 6.34
CA ILE A 304 10.12 4.06 6.11
C ILE A 304 10.84 2.86 5.49
N PRO A 305 11.59 2.98 4.37
CA PRO A 305 12.18 1.80 3.75
C PRO A 305 13.20 1.09 4.65
N SER A 306 14.05 1.84 5.35
CA SER A 306 14.97 1.24 6.33
C SER A 306 14.22 0.48 7.43
N ALA A 307 13.14 1.04 7.99
CA ALA A 307 12.40 0.39 9.07
C ALA A 307 11.63 -0.87 8.62
N LEU A 308 11.18 -0.92 7.37
CA LEU A 308 10.44 -2.07 6.84
C LEU A 308 11.34 -3.21 6.35
N PHE A 309 12.54 -2.90 5.86
CA PHE A 309 13.42 -3.88 5.21
C PHE A 309 14.70 -4.21 5.98
N GLU A 310 14.93 -3.64 7.17
CA GLU A 310 16.15 -3.86 7.98
C GLU A 310 16.48 -5.35 8.13
N ASP A 311 15.47 -6.14 8.49
CA ASP A 311 15.58 -7.58 8.72
C ASP A 311 15.21 -8.44 7.51
N PHE A 312 15.05 -7.84 6.32
CA PHE A 312 14.63 -8.58 5.11
C PHE A 312 15.61 -9.71 4.75
N HIS A 313 16.90 -9.48 4.99
CA HIS A 313 17.95 -10.46 4.74
C HIS A 313 17.87 -11.68 5.68
N LEU A 314 17.15 -11.58 6.81
CA LEU A 314 16.96 -12.65 7.80
C LEU A 314 15.72 -13.51 7.55
N LEU A 315 14.89 -13.15 6.58
CA LEU A 315 13.69 -13.91 6.23
C LEU A 315 14.05 -15.33 5.77
N LYS A 316 13.30 -16.31 6.28
CA LYS A 316 13.47 -17.73 5.93
C LYS A 316 12.22 -18.28 5.27
N HIS A 317 12.39 -19.12 4.26
CA HIS A 317 11.31 -19.98 3.78
C HIS A 317 10.90 -20.88 4.95
N SER A 318 9.61 -20.86 5.34
CA SER A 318 9.11 -21.74 6.40
C SER A 318 9.53 -23.17 6.09
N LYS A 319 10.21 -23.85 7.02
CA LYS A 319 10.47 -25.29 6.88
C LYS A 319 9.11 -25.97 6.71
N CYS A 320 8.89 -26.69 5.60
CA CYS A 320 7.81 -27.67 5.57
C CYS A 320 7.96 -28.56 6.81
N PRO A 321 6.87 -28.92 7.51
CA PRO A 321 6.94 -30.08 8.38
C PRO A 321 7.31 -31.25 7.47
N VAL A 322 8.51 -31.80 7.67
CA VAL A 322 8.83 -33.14 7.18
C VAL A 322 7.70 -34.03 7.69
N PRO A 323 7.05 -34.86 6.85
CA PRO A 323 6.12 -35.85 7.36
C PRO A 323 6.90 -36.70 8.36
N ASN A 324 6.58 -36.56 9.65
CA ASN A 324 7.08 -37.47 10.66
C ASN A 324 6.43 -38.82 10.33
N ASP A 325 7.17 -39.67 9.63
CA ASP A 325 6.96 -41.09 9.72
C ASP A 325 7.07 -41.45 11.19
N SER A 326 5.95 -41.88 11.75
CA SER A 326 5.83 -42.37 13.10
C SER A 326 6.85 -43.48 13.33
N SER A 327 7.77 -43.30 14.28
CA SER A 327 7.90 -44.19 15.44
C SER A 327 9.11 -43.86 16.31
N THR A 328 8.85 -43.88 17.63
CA THR A 328 9.77 -44.23 18.73
C THR A 328 10.37 -43.10 19.59
N SER A 329 9.72 -42.93 20.75
CA SER A 329 10.27 -42.61 22.09
C SER A 329 10.52 -41.15 22.52
N PRO A 330 10.07 -40.78 23.74
CA PRO A 330 10.19 -39.43 24.29
C PRO A 330 11.50 -39.25 25.06
N ASN A 331 12.11 -38.06 25.00
CA ASN A 331 12.86 -37.55 26.14
C ASN A 331 13.04 -36.02 26.10
N ASN A 332 12.48 -35.39 27.14
CA ASN A 332 12.72 -34.07 27.72
C ASN A 332 13.77 -33.18 27.05
N GLN A 333 13.29 -32.21 26.25
CA GLN A 333 13.92 -30.90 26.10
C GLN A 333 12.83 -29.81 26.02
N PRO A 334 13.10 -28.58 26.49
CA PRO A 334 12.08 -27.58 26.69
C PRO A 334 11.49 -27.16 25.34
N SER A 335 10.18 -27.30 25.26
CA SER A 335 9.34 -26.83 24.18
C SER A 335 9.57 -25.35 23.90
N ASP A 336 10.11 -25.02 22.72
CA ASP A 336 10.03 -23.69 22.12
C ASP A 336 8.54 -23.33 21.96
N PRO A 337 8.07 -22.15 22.42
CA PRO A 337 6.67 -21.76 22.36
C PRO A 337 6.26 -21.25 20.97
N VAL A 338 6.73 -21.88 19.89
CA VAL A 338 6.21 -21.62 18.53
C VAL A 338 4.92 -22.43 18.34
N ALA A 339 3.95 -22.20 19.22
CA ALA A 339 2.60 -22.71 19.05
C ALA A 339 1.85 -21.83 18.05
N SER A 340 1.89 -22.28 16.79
CA SER A 340 0.81 -22.19 15.81
C SER A 340 0.32 -20.81 15.35
N VAL A 341 1.18 -20.05 14.66
CA VAL A 341 0.71 -19.31 13.48
C VAL A 341 1.23 -20.07 12.28
N HIS A 342 0.32 -20.71 11.54
CA HIS A 342 0.66 -21.35 10.26
C HIS A 342 0.98 -20.22 9.26
N VAL A 343 2.24 -19.86 9.19
CA VAL A 343 2.74 -18.88 8.23
C VAL A 343 3.15 -19.66 6.97
N SER A 344 2.52 -19.39 5.81
CA SER A 344 2.95 -19.97 4.54
C SER A 344 4.19 -19.24 4.01
N GLY A 345 4.62 -19.59 2.80
CA GLY A 345 5.81 -19.00 2.18
C GLY A 345 5.80 -17.46 2.16
N ILE A 346 6.95 -16.88 1.84
CA ILE A 346 7.08 -15.43 1.67
C ILE A 346 6.33 -15.01 0.41
N ASP A 347 5.50 -13.98 0.53
CA ASP A 347 4.77 -13.40 -0.59
C ASP A 347 5.74 -12.54 -1.42
N ARG A 348 6.24 -13.14 -2.50
CA ARG A 348 7.18 -12.49 -3.42
C ARG A 348 6.58 -11.28 -4.11
N GLN A 349 5.33 -11.39 -4.59
CA GLN A 349 4.68 -10.30 -5.32
C GLN A 349 4.45 -9.09 -4.41
N TYR A 350 4.01 -9.33 -3.17
CA TYR A 350 3.91 -8.29 -2.14
C TYR A 350 5.27 -7.65 -1.85
N SER A 351 6.33 -8.45 -1.65
CA SER A 351 7.67 -7.91 -1.32
C SER A 351 8.20 -6.97 -2.41
N ILE A 352 7.99 -7.31 -3.69
CA ILE A 352 8.36 -6.47 -4.84
C ILE A 352 7.48 -5.21 -4.89
N GLY A 353 6.17 -5.36 -4.63
CA GLY A 353 5.23 -4.24 -4.58
C GLY A 353 5.61 -3.20 -3.52
N LEU A 354 5.90 -3.65 -2.31
CA LEU A 354 6.35 -2.79 -1.21
C LEU A 354 7.70 -2.14 -1.50
N TYR A 355 8.65 -2.87 -2.07
CA TYR A 355 9.95 -2.34 -2.47
C TYR A 355 9.80 -1.22 -3.52
N SER A 356 8.97 -1.47 -4.54
CA SER A 356 8.66 -0.49 -5.59
C SER A 356 7.99 0.77 -5.01
N ALA A 357 7.01 0.60 -4.13
CA ALA A 357 6.32 1.69 -3.45
C ALA A 357 7.28 2.54 -2.59
N CYS A 358 8.16 1.89 -1.84
CA CYS A 358 9.24 2.54 -1.07
C CYS A 358 10.17 3.34 -1.98
N CYS A 359 10.58 2.76 -3.12
CA CYS A 359 11.43 3.48 -4.07
C CYS A 359 10.73 4.69 -4.69
N ARG A 360 9.44 4.56 -5.04
CA ARG A 360 8.62 5.69 -5.52
C ARG A 360 8.50 6.81 -4.48
N LEU A 361 8.27 6.44 -3.22
CA LEU A 361 8.22 7.39 -2.11
C LEU A 361 9.55 8.16 -1.98
N LEU A 362 10.68 7.45 -1.90
CA LEU A 362 11.99 8.09 -1.81
C LEU A 362 12.28 8.99 -3.01
N HIS A 363 12.03 8.50 -4.22
CA HIS A 363 12.22 9.28 -5.45
C HIS A 363 11.41 10.59 -5.41
N ASN A 364 10.12 10.53 -5.07
CA ASN A 364 9.27 11.73 -5.04
C ASN A 364 9.70 12.70 -3.94
N VAL A 365 10.11 12.19 -2.78
CA VAL A 365 10.62 13.00 -1.67
C VAL A 365 11.94 13.70 -2.04
N VAL A 366 12.90 12.99 -2.64
CA VAL A 366 14.16 13.56 -3.14
C VAL A 366 13.91 14.63 -4.22
N LYS A 367 13.01 14.34 -5.17
CA LYS A 367 12.69 15.23 -6.28
C LYS A 367 12.01 16.53 -5.86
N HIS A 368 11.08 16.46 -4.92
CA HIS A 368 10.18 17.57 -4.61
C HIS A 368 10.45 18.26 -3.27
N HIS A 369 11.19 17.63 -2.36
CA HIS A 369 11.49 18.14 -1.02
C HIS A 369 13.01 18.17 -0.75
N LYS A 370 13.80 18.55 -1.76
CA LYS A 370 15.27 18.44 -1.75
C LYS A 370 15.96 19.15 -0.60
N SER A 371 15.52 20.37 -0.25
CA SER A 371 16.08 21.16 0.86
C SER A 371 15.86 20.48 2.20
N GLU A 372 14.67 19.96 2.43
CA GLU A 372 14.31 19.24 3.64
C GLU A 372 15.03 17.90 3.71
N CYS A 373 15.22 17.23 2.56
CA CYS A 373 15.95 15.97 2.48
C CYS A 373 17.44 16.11 2.78
N GLU A 374 18.08 17.22 2.41
CA GLU A 374 19.50 17.48 2.67
C GLU A 374 19.82 17.38 4.17
N GLY A 375 18.99 18.01 5.02
CA GLY A 375 19.12 17.95 6.47
C GLY A 375 18.95 16.55 7.08
N TYR A 376 18.39 15.61 6.32
CA TYR A 376 18.16 14.22 6.72
C TYR A 376 18.81 13.21 5.77
N VAL A 377 19.89 13.59 5.08
CA VAL A 377 20.55 12.73 4.08
C VAL A 377 20.99 11.37 4.66
N ALA A 378 21.33 11.32 5.95
CA ALA A 378 21.66 10.07 6.65
C ALA A 378 20.49 9.07 6.66
N LEU A 379 19.24 9.54 6.77
CA LEU A 379 18.04 8.68 6.69
C LEU A 379 17.86 8.15 5.26
N LEU A 380 18.06 9.00 4.26
CA LEU A 380 18.01 8.60 2.85
C LEU A 380 19.08 7.54 2.55
N GLN A 381 20.32 7.76 3.02
CA GLN A 381 21.42 6.81 2.89
C GLN A 381 21.09 5.47 3.56
N ALA A 382 20.57 5.48 4.79
CA ALA A 382 20.20 4.26 5.50
C ALA A 382 19.14 3.46 4.74
N SER A 383 18.10 4.12 4.24
CA SER A 383 17.03 3.48 3.46
C SER A 383 17.51 2.93 2.12
N VAL A 384 18.25 3.72 1.34
CA VAL A 384 18.81 3.28 0.05
C VAL A 384 19.78 2.11 0.24
N ARG A 385 20.58 2.13 1.31
CA ARG A 385 21.49 1.03 1.67
C ARG A 385 20.75 -0.26 1.98
N VAL A 386 19.69 -0.22 2.79
CA VAL A 386 18.88 -1.41 3.13
C VAL A 386 18.17 -1.96 1.89
N LEU A 387 17.63 -1.07 1.04
CA LEU A 387 17.04 -1.48 -0.25
C LEU A 387 18.08 -2.15 -1.16
N LEU A 388 19.30 -1.62 -1.23
CA LEU A 388 20.40 -2.25 -1.94
C LEU A 388 20.76 -3.63 -1.38
N TYR A 389 20.76 -3.81 -0.06
CA TYR A 389 21.02 -5.13 0.56
C TYR A 389 19.97 -6.18 0.16
N CYS A 390 18.73 -5.77 -0.10
CA CYS A 390 17.68 -6.69 -0.56
C CYS A 390 17.96 -7.27 -1.96
N LEU A 391 18.85 -6.64 -2.74
CA LEU A 391 19.26 -7.10 -4.07
C LEU A 391 20.39 -8.15 -4.03
N GLU A 392 20.94 -8.46 -2.85
CA GLU A 392 21.87 -9.59 -2.70
C GLU A 392 21.15 -10.91 -2.96
N THR A 393 21.60 -11.62 -3.99
CA THR A 393 21.08 -12.94 -4.33
C THR A 393 21.90 -14.02 -3.65
N LEU A 394 21.25 -15.09 -3.23
CA LEU A 394 21.91 -16.28 -2.70
C LEU A 394 22.11 -17.32 -3.81
N ASP A 395 23.17 -18.11 -3.71
CA ASP A 395 23.34 -19.29 -4.56
C ASP A 395 22.35 -20.38 -4.18
N ALA A 396 21.88 -21.14 -5.18
CA ALA A 396 20.90 -22.20 -5.00
C ALA A 396 21.31 -23.23 -3.92
N VAL A 397 22.62 -23.46 -3.78
CA VAL A 397 23.21 -24.37 -2.77
C VAL A 397 23.06 -23.80 -1.35
N VAL A 398 23.23 -22.48 -1.18
CA VAL A 398 23.09 -21.79 0.12
C VAL A 398 21.62 -21.68 0.52
N VAL A 399 20.74 -21.39 -0.45
CA VAL A 399 19.28 -21.39 -0.23
C VAL A 399 18.80 -22.77 0.23
N ALA A 400 19.28 -23.85 -0.39
CA ALA A 400 18.93 -25.21 -0.01
C ALA A 400 19.44 -25.62 1.38
N ARG A 401 20.57 -25.06 1.83
CA ARG A 401 21.21 -25.42 3.11
C ARG A 401 20.73 -24.56 4.29
N GLU A 402 20.54 -23.27 4.08
CA GLU A 402 20.25 -22.30 5.14
C GLU A 402 18.79 -21.82 5.16
N GLY A 403 18.06 -22.02 4.05
CA GLY A 403 16.64 -21.70 3.93
C GLY A 403 16.31 -20.20 3.89
N PHE A 404 17.31 -19.32 3.76
CA PHE A 404 17.09 -17.88 3.64
C PHE A 404 16.44 -17.51 2.31
N PHE A 405 15.57 -16.50 2.37
CA PHE A 405 14.83 -15.99 1.22
C PHE A 405 15.70 -15.08 0.36
N SER A 406 15.75 -15.29 -0.94
CA SER A 406 16.24 -14.29 -1.89
C SER A 406 15.30 -14.20 -3.08
N TRP A 407 15.18 -13.02 -3.65
CA TRP A 407 14.51 -12.84 -4.93
C TRP A 407 15.19 -13.65 -6.03
N GLU A 408 14.37 -14.11 -6.97
CA GLU A 408 14.87 -14.59 -8.26
C GLU A 408 15.52 -13.45 -9.04
N VAL A 409 16.35 -13.81 -10.02
CA VAL A 409 17.09 -12.83 -10.82
C VAL A 409 16.15 -11.82 -11.49
N GLU A 410 15.05 -12.29 -12.09
CA GLU A 410 14.06 -11.41 -12.74
C GLU A 410 13.35 -10.47 -11.74
N GLU A 411 13.06 -10.95 -10.54
CA GLU A 411 12.46 -10.16 -9.46
C GLU A 411 13.45 -9.09 -8.95
N GLY A 412 14.71 -9.48 -8.79
CA GLY A 412 15.81 -8.59 -8.44
C GLY A 412 16.07 -7.52 -9.49
N VAL A 413 16.01 -7.86 -10.79
CA VAL A 413 16.14 -6.91 -11.90
C VAL A 413 15.04 -5.84 -11.85
N LYS A 414 13.79 -6.24 -11.58
CA LYS A 414 12.68 -5.29 -11.41
C LYS A 414 12.94 -4.33 -10.24
N CYS A 415 13.38 -4.86 -9.10
CA CYS A 415 13.69 -4.06 -7.91
C CYS A 415 14.87 -3.10 -8.16
N ALA A 416 15.93 -3.58 -8.81
CA ALA A 416 17.07 -2.77 -9.25
C ALA A 416 16.63 -1.59 -10.14
N CYS A 417 15.73 -1.81 -11.10
CA CYS A 417 15.20 -0.74 -11.95
C CYS A 417 14.52 0.37 -11.14
N PHE A 418 13.85 0.05 -10.03
CA PHE A 418 13.23 1.06 -9.16
C PHE A 418 14.27 1.81 -8.33
N LEU A 419 15.25 1.11 -7.76
CA LEU A 419 16.33 1.73 -6.98
C LEU A 419 17.18 2.67 -7.85
N ARG A 420 17.45 2.27 -9.09
CA ARG A 420 18.20 3.05 -10.08
C ARG A 420 17.64 4.46 -10.24
N ARG A 421 16.32 4.62 -10.27
CA ARG A 421 15.66 5.92 -10.43
C ARG A 421 15.99 6.89 -9.29
N ILE A 422 16.25 6.38 -8.10
CA ILE A 422 16.69 7.22 -6.97
C ILE A 422 18.10 7.76 -7.24
N TYR A 423 19.02 6.91 -7.70
CA TYR A 423 20.38 7.34 -8.08
C TYR A 423 20.38 8.35 -9.23
N GLU A 424 19.53 8.13 -10.23
CA GLU A 424 19.33 9.08 -11.33
C GLU A 424 18.78 10.41 -10.81
N GLU A 425 17.79 10.42 -9.91
CA GLU A 425 17.25 11.66 -9.34
C GLU A 425 18.26 12.39 -8.46
N LEU A 426 19.10 11.69 -7.69
CA LEU A 426 20.21 12.31 -6.94
C LEU A 426 21.15 13.08 -7.87
N ARG A 427 21.39 12.57 -9.08
CA ARG A 427 22.13 13.29 -10.13
C ARG A 427 21.40 14.52 -10.65
N HIS A 428 20.09 14.42 -10.90
CA HIS A 428 19.31 15.58 -11.34
C HIS A 428 19.34 16.70 -10.29
N GLN A 429 19.41 16.34 -9.01
CA GLN A 429 19.51 17.26 -7.88
C GLN A 429 20.97 17.46 -7.39
N LYS A 430 21.97 17.39 -8.29
CA LYS A 430 23.41 17.44 -7.94
C LYS A 430 23.83 18.64 -7.09
N GLU A 431 23.14 19.78 -7.23
CA GLU A 431 23.46 21.00 -6.46
C GLU A 431 23.28 20.79 -4.95
N VAL A 432 22.34 19.94 -4.56
CA VAL A 432 22.02 19.65 -3.16
C VAL A 432 22.73 18.36 -2.72
N PHE A 433 22.63 17.29 -3.50
CA PHE A 433 23.12 15.97 -3.07
C PHE A 433 24.53 15.63 -3.53
N GLY A 434 25.15 16.45 -4.39
CA GLY A 434 26.48 16.19 -4.93
C GLY A 434 27.53 15.86 -3.86
N PRO A 435 27.64 16.64 -2.77
CA PRO A 435 28.55 16.36 -1.67
C PRO A 435 28.29 15.04 -0.92
N HIS A 436 27.16 14.37 -1.17
CA HIS A 436 26.75 13.15 -0.49
C HIS A 436 26.72 11.92 -1.40
N CYS A 437 26.75 12.09 -2.73
CA CYS A 437 26.62 11.01 -3.72
C CYS A 437 27.67 9.91 -3.56
N TYR A 438 28.88 10.26 -3.11
CA TYR A 438 29.96 9.29 -2.90
C TYR A 438 29.64 8.24 -1.84
N HIS A 439 28.79 8.54 -0.85
CA HIS A 439 28.34 7.56 0.13
C HIS A 439 27.45 6.48 -0.49
N PHE A 440 26.54 6.88 -1.39
CA PHE A 440 25.67 5.94 -2.11
C PHE A 440 26.50 5.04 -3.03
N LEU A 441 27.46 5.63 -3.75
CA LEU A 441 28.42 4.89 -4.56
C LEU A 441 29.25 3.92 -3.72
N ALA A 442 29.68 4.34 -2.53
CA ALA A 442 30.44 3.48 -1.61
C ALA A 442 29.64 2.24 -1.18
N TYR A 443 28.36 2.41 -0.85
CA TYR A 443 27.50 1.29 -0.46
C TYR A 443 27.30 0.32 -1.61
N TYR A 444 27.02 0.82 -2.82
CA TYR A 444 26.91 -0.01 -4.01
C TYR A 444 28.19 -0.83 -4.26
N ILE A 445 29.36 -0.19 -4.25
CA ILE A 445 30.64 -0.88 -4.49
C ILE A 445 30.88 -1.95 -3.42
N ARG A 446 30.67 -1.62 -2.14
CA ARG A 446 30.85 -2.59 -1.04
C ARG A 446 29.94 -3.81 -1.20
N VAL A 447 28.66 -3.60 -1.49
CA VAL A 447 27.71 -4.71 -1.66
C VAL A 447 28.07 -5.52 -2.89
N TYR A 448 28.32 -4.87 -4.03
CA TYR A 448 28.74 -5.54 -5.27
C TYR A 448 29.99 -6.41 -5.07
N SER A 449 30.99 -5.89 -4.34
CA SER A 449 32.22 -6.62 -4.02
C SER A 449 32.06 -7.70 -2.92
N GLY A 450 30.85 -8.01 -2.48
CA GLY A 450 30.58 -9.09 -1.51
C GLY A 450 30.73 -8.70 -0.04
N TYR A 451 30.67 -7.40 0.30
CA TYR A 451 30.65 -6.92 1.68
C TYR A 451 29.25 -6.50 2.17
N GLY A 452 28.19 -7.01 1.54
CA GLY A 452 26.82 -6.88 2.04
C GLY A 452 26.54 -7.82 3.24
N PRO A 453 25.35 -7.70 3.87
CA PRO A 453 24.94 -8.57 4.97
C PRO A 453 25.07 -10.07 4.66
N ARG A 454 24.81 -10.48 3.42
CA ARG A 454 24.88 -11.88 2.99
C ARG A 454 26.26 -12.30 2.50
N LYS A 455 27.13 -11.32 2.21
CA LYS A 455 28.47 -11.51 1.66
C LYS A 455 28.48 -12.29 0.34
N THR A 456 27.38 -12.23 -0.42
CA THR A 456 27.23 -12.94 -1.70
C THR A 456 27.36 -12.03 -2.91
N GLY A 457 27.23 -10.71 -2.73
CA GLY A 457 27.29 -9.76 -3.82
C GLY A 457 26.01 -9.71 -4.67
N ILE A 458 26.09 -8.98 -5.78
CA ILE A 458 24.96 -8.75 -6.69
C ILE A 458 25.21 -9.52 -7.98
N LYS A 459 24.23 -10.32 -8.42
CA LYS A 459 24.29 -11.01 -9.72
C LYS A 459 24.37 -10.02 -10.87
N ARG A 460 25.07 -10.41 -11.93
CA ARG A 460 25.37 -9.59 -13.11
C ARG A 460 24.13 -8.95 -13.72
N GLU A 461 23.03 -9.67 -13.86
CA GLU A 461 21.80 -9.18 -14.49
C GLU A 461 21.14 -8.06 -13.66
N ILE A 462 21.13 -8.20 -12.33
CA ILE A 462 20.61 -7.19 -11.40
C ILE A 462 21.51 -5.96 -11.42
N ASP A 463 22.82 -6.19 -11.47
CA ASP A 463 23.81 -5.14 -11.54
C ASP A 463 23.74 -4.35 -12.86
N GLU A 464 23.60 -5.03 -14.01
CA GLU A 464 23.34 -4.40 -15.31
C GLU A 464 22.10 -3.49 -15.26
N ALA A 465 21.05 -3.91 -14.53
CA ALA A 465 19.87 -3.09 -14.32
C ALA A 465 20.12 -1.86 -13.46
N LEU A 466 21.02 -1.92 -12.46
CA LEU A 466 21.42 -0.78 -11.61
C LEU A 466 22.38 0.18 -12.29
N ARG A 467 23.20 -0.33 -13.22
CA ARG A 467 24.40 0.35 -13.73
C ARG A 467 24.19 1.77 -14.25
N PRO A 468 23.11 2.10 -14.99
CA PRO A 468 22.88 3.49 -15.41
C PRO A 468 22.75 4.47 -14.23
N GLY A 469 22.18 4.02 -13.10
CA GLY A 469 22.10 4.83 -11.87
C GLY A 469 23.45 4.93 -11.15
N VAL A 470 24.25 3.86 -11.17
CA VAL A 470 25.62 3.89 -10.62
C VAL A 470 26.48 4.89 -11.38
N TYR A 471 26.39 4.89 -12.72
CA TYR A 471 27.04 5.89 -13.56
C TYR A 471 26.53 7.30 -13.29
N ALA A 472 25.24 7.46 -13.00
CA ALA A 472 24.70 8.74 -12.56
C ALA A 472 25.35 9.24 -11.26
N LEU A 473 25.66 8.35 -10.31
CA LEU A 473 26.39 8.73 -9.09
C LEU A 473 27.86 9.10 -9.39
N ILE A 474 28.53 8.36 -10.27
CA ILE A 474 29.94 8.64 -10.67
C ILE A 474 30.04 10.01 -11.34
N ASP A 475 29.12 10.34 -12.25
CA ASP A 475 29.07 11.62 -12.96
C ASP A 475 28.95 12.83 -12.02
N VAL A 476 28.38 12.63 -10.84
CA VAL A 476 28.15 13.69 -9.84
C VAL A 476 29.32 13.80 -8.85
N CYS A 477 30.05 12.71 -8.60
CA CYS A 477 31.15 12.70 -7.65
C CYS A 477 32.31 13.55 -8.17
N SER A 478 32.85 14.42 -7.30
CA SER A 478 34.05 15.18 -7.63
C SER A 478 35.29 14.25 -7.70
N PRO A 479 36.39 14.68 -8.36
CA PRO A 479 37.65 13.92 -8.33
C PRO A 479 38.13 13.64 -6.90
N ASP A 480 37.93 14.59 -5.98
CA ASP A 480 38.28 14.45 -4.56
C ASP A 480 37.43 13.38 -3.88
N ASP A 481 36.14 13.30 -4.19
CA ASP A 481 35.25 12.26 -3.66
C ASP A 481 35.68 10.86 -4.12
N LEU A 482 36.00 10.72 -5.41
CA LEU A 482 36.49 9.46 -5.96
C LEU A 482 37.85 9.07 -5.35
N GLN A 483 38.73 10.05 -5.12
CA GLN A 483 40.01 9.82 -4.45
C GLN A 483 39.81 9.40 -2.98
N ARG A 484 38.87 10.02 -2.26
CA ARG A 484 38.49 9.62 -0.90
C ARG A 484 37.99 8.18 -0.87
N LEU A 485 37.13 7.79 -1.81
CA LEU A 485 36.64 6.41 -1.94
C LEU A 485 37.80 5.45 -2.18
N HIS A 486 38.66 5.75 -3.15
CA HIS A 486 39.84 4.96 -3.48
C HIS A 486 40.75 4.74 -2.26
N THR A 487 41.03 5.79 -1.47
CA THR A 487 41.81 5.67 -0.23
C THR A 487 41.06 4.87 0.84
N SER A 488 39.74 5.09 1.00
CA SER A 488 38.94 4.42 2.02
C SER A 488 38.79 2.91 1.80
N PHE A 489 38.86 2.45 0.55
CA PHE A 489 38.76 1.03 0.22
C PHE A 489 40.07 0.28 0.43
N GLY A 490 41.22 0.96 0.45
CA GLY A 490 42.52 0.31 0.52
C GLY A 490 42.77 -0.63 -0.67
N GLU A 491 43.70 -1.57 -0.54
CA GLU A 491 43.89 -2.63 -1.52
C GLU A 491 42.81 -3.70 -1.37
N GLY A 492 42.16 -4.06 -2.48
CA GLY A 492 41.12 -5.10 -2.45
C GLY A 492 40.07 -4.99 -3.56
N PRO A 493 39.04 -5.85 -3.51
CA PRO A 493 38.04 -5.95 -4.57
C PRO A 493 37.23 -4.66 -4.76
N CYS A 494 36.93 -3.91 -3.69
CA CYS A 494 36.24 -2.61 -3.78
C CYS A 494 37.02 -1.58 -4.62
N ARG A 495 38.36 -1.53 -4.48
CA ARG A 495 39.21 -0.61 -5.24
C ARG A 495 39.27 -0.99 -6.72
N ASN A 496 39.34 -2.29 -7.01
CA ASN A 496 39.28 -2.79 -8.38
C ASN A 496 37.93 -2.49 -9.03
N THR A 497 36.82 -2.73 -8.32
CA THR A 497 35.47 -2.38 -8.79
C THR A 497 35.34 -0.89 -9.10
N LEU A 498 35.83 0.00 -8.21
CA LEU A 498 35.82 1.44 -8.47
C LEU A 498 36.59 1.81 -9.75
N ALA A 499 37.77 1.21 -9.95
CA ALA A 499 38.59 1.46 -11.14
C ALA A 499 37.89 0.99 -12.43
N THR A 500 37.30 -0.22 -12.43
CA THR A 500 36.53 -0.74 -13.57
C THR A 500 35.32 0.13 -13.88
N LEU A 501 34.53 0.51 -12.88
CA LEU A 501 33.36 1.36 -13.10
C LEU A 501 33.72 2.73 -13.67
N LYS A 502 34.82 3.33 -13.20
CA LYS A 502 35.32 4.61 -13.73
C LYS A 502 35.74 4.47 -15.19
N HIS A 503 36.51 3.42 -15.51
CA HIS A 503 36.95 3.13 -16.86
C HIS A 503 35.77 2.91 -17.82
N ASP A 504 34.80 2.08 -17.40
CA ASP A 504 33.61 1.77 -18.21
C ASP A 504 32.73 3.02 -18.43
N TYR A 505 32.60 3.88 -17.42
CA TYR A 505 31.88 5.15 -17.52
C TYR A 505 32.57 6.12 -18.49
N GLU A 506 33.90 6.26 -18.41
CA GLU A 506 34.68 7.12 -19.32
C GLU A 506 34.58 6.66 -20.78
N LEU A 507 34.63 5.35 -21.02
CA LEU A 507 34.57 4.78 -22.38
C LEU A 507 33.18 4.87 -23.02
N ASN A 508 32.12 4.65 -22.25
CA ASN A 508 30.79 4.41 -22.81
C ASN A 508 29.77 5.52 -22.54
N PHE A 509 30.03 6.41 -21.57
CA PHE A 509 29.02 7.36 -21.08
C PHE A 509 29.51 8.79 -20.92
N GLN A 510 30.82 9.02 -20.76
CA GLN A 510 31.37 10.37 -20.77
C GLN A 510 31.48 10.89 -22.21
N TYR A 511 30.54 11.76 -22.60
CA TYR A 511 30.62 12.44 -23.89
C TYR A 511 31.80 13.43 -23.86
N GLN A 512 32.95 13.05 -24.43
CA GLN A 512 34.14 13.93 -24.50
C GLN A 512 34.12 14.94 -25.66
N GLY A 513 33.01 15.07 -26.39
CA GLY A 513 32.78 16.14 -27.36
C GLY A 513 33.96 16.43 -28.30
N LYS A 514 34.05 15.71 -29.42
CA LYS A 514 34.49 16.35 -30.67
C LYS A 514 33.22 16.71 -31.43
N VAL A 515 32.88 18.00 -31.42
CA VAL A 515 32.04 18.64 -32.44
C VAL A 515 32.86 18.76 -33.72
#